data_AF-A0A3S1J5X6-F1
#
_entry.id   AF-A0A3S1J5X6-F1
#
_cell.length_a   1.000
_cell.length_b   1.000
_cell.length_c   1.000
_cell.angle_alpha   90.00
_cell.angle_beta   90.00
_cell.angle_gamma   90.00
#
_symmetry.space_group_name_H-M   'P 1'
#
loop_
_entity.id
_entity.type
_entity.pdbx_description
1 polymer ?
#
loop_
_entity_poly.entity_id
_entity_poly.type
_entity_poly.pdbx_seq_one_letter_code
_entity_poly.pdbx_strand_id
1 'polypeptide(L)'
;MPQVKKEDIERRLLASAKQEFLKHGFKGANLRAIALGANISLSNVYSYAKDKDELFNRILKDVTRDLDRVEEYFKNYQPLTINFDSLDIQKSRMKLAVEYSDRNRNELNLLFNLSKGSSLEDYPEKIVEGYSENCITFLKYIRQNNQELKFQEPSQFFFQSVARFALKAFAEMVKQDLPIQEMEKIANEIVEYNFYGFRGLAKINDN
;
A
#
# COMPACT_ATOMS: atom_id res chain seq x y z
N MET A 1 37.35 5.78 11.62
CA MET A 1 36.55 5.29 12.77
C MET A 1 35.39 6.18 13.27
N PRO A 2 35.12 7.42 12.79
CA PRO A 2 33.91 8.16 13.18
C PRO A 2 32.64 7.75 12.41
N GLN A 3 32.79 7.34 11.15
CA GLN A 3 31.66 6.98 10.27
C GLN A 3 30.90 5.75 10.74
N VAL A 4 31.61 4.69 11.15
CA VAL A 4 31.03 3.47 11.73
C VAL A 4 30.21 3.74 12.99
N LYS A 5 30.62 4.68 13.85
CA LYS A 5 29.85 5.07 15.05
C LYS A 5 28.57 5.81 14.70
N LYS A 6 28.60 6.66 13.66
CA LYS A 6 27.44 7.43 13.20
C LYS A 6 26.37 6.50 12.62
N GLU A 7 26.77 5.54 11.78
CA GLU A 7 25.87 4.55 11.18
C GLU A 7 25.22 3.65 12.24
N ASP A 8 25.95 3.26 13.30
CA ASP A 8 25.38 2.48 14.40
C ASP A 8 24.31 3.28 15.18
N ILE A 9 24.59 4.54 15.51
CA ILE A 9 23.61 5.42 16.19
C ILE A 9 22.37 5.59 15.32
N GLU A 10 22.56 5.84 14.03
CA GLU A 10 21.47 6.00 13.07
C GLU A 10 20.59 4.75 12.98
N ARG A 11 21.20 3.56 12.94
CA ARG A 11 20.48 2.29 12.96
C ARG A 11 19.65 2.11 14.24
N ARG A 12 20.25 2.37 15.41
CA ARG A 12 19.55 2.29 16.70
C ARG A 12 18.41 3.31 16.80
N LEU A 13 18.62 4.51 16.25
CA LEU A 13 17.60 5.56 16.18
C LEU A 13 16.41 5.14 15.34
N LEU A 14 16.63 4.65 14.11
CA LEU A 14 15.56 4.19 13.24
C LEU A 14 14.83 2.97 13.82
N ALA A 15 15.55 2.04 14.44
CA ALA A 15 14.94 0.89 15.10
C ALA A 15 14.04 1.33 16.29
N SER A 16 14.54 2.23 17.14
CA SER A 16 13.75 2.76 18.25
C SER A 16 12.54 3.57 17.77
N ALA A 17 12.71 4.36 16.70
CA ALA A 17 11.63 5.13 16.09
C ALA A 17 10.54 4.20 15.55
N LYS A 18 10.92 3.16 14.80
CA LYS A 18 9.97 2.15 14.28
C LYS A 18 9.16 1.51 15.38
N GLN A 19 9.79 1.12 16.50
CA GLN A 19 9.08 0.52 17.64
C GLN A 19 8.11 1.49 18.30
N GLU A 20 8.52 2.74 18.52
CA GLU A 20 7.64 3.78 19.08
C GLU A 20 6.43 4.03 18.16
N PHE A 21 6.65 4.14 16.85
CA PHE A 21 5.58 4.34 15.87
C PHE A 21 4.61 3.15 15.80
N LEU A 22 5.12 1.91 15.86
CA LEU A 22 4.26 0.72 15.87
C LEU A 22 3.37 0.66 17.11
N LYS A 23 3.88 1.13 18.25
CA LYS A 23 3.15 1.10 19.52
C LYS A 23 2.13 2.24 19.68
N HIS A 24 2.48 3.44 19.22
CA HIS A 24 1.72 4.65 19.51
C HIS A 24 1.12 5.34 18.28
N GLY A 25 1.41 4.82 17.09
CA GLY A 25 1.17 5.49 15.82
C GLY A 25 2.00 6.76 15.67
N PHE A 26 2.01 7.34 14.47
CA PHE A 26 2.75 8.57 14.22
C PHE A 26 2.34 9.70 15.17
N LYS A 27 1.03 9.97 15.27
CA LYS A 27 0.49 11.05 16.10
C LYS A 27 0.88 10.89 17.58
N GLY A 28 0.81 9.68 18.13
CA GLY A 28 1.09 9.40 19.54
C GLY A 28 2.58 9.24 19.88
N ALA A 29 3.43 8.96 18.91
CA ALA A 29 4.86 8.74 19.13
C ALA A 29 5.61 9.97 19.66
N ASN A 30 6.57 9.73 20.57
CA ASN A 30 7.33 10.77 21.25
C ASN A 30 8.83 10.72 20.94
N LEU A 31 9.41 11.82 20.43
CA LEU A 31 10.84 11.92 20.12
C LEU A 31 11.77 11.68 21.33
N ARG A 32 11.33 12.01 22.56
CA ARG A 32 12.11 11.71 23.78
C ARG A 32 12.16 10.21 24.05
N ALA A 33 11.05 9.50 23.85
CA ALA A 33 11.00 8.05 24.00
C ALA A 33 11.88 7.36 22.95
N ILE A 34 11.86 7.86 21.70
CA ILE A 34 12.74 7.41 20.62
C ILE A 34 14.21 7.63 20.96
N ALA A 35 14.58 8.82 21.46
CA ALA A 35 15.95 9.13 21.87
C ALA A 35 16.43 8.18 22.98
N LEU A 36 15.58 7.97 23.99
CA LEU A 36 15.85 7.08 25.11
C LEU A 36 16.07 5.63 24.65
N GLY A 37 15.19 5.11 23.78
CA GLY A 37 15.32 3.74 23.25
C GLY A 37 16.53 3.55 22.34
N ALA A 38 16.99 4.61 21.68
CA ALA A 38 18.24 4.62 20.92
C ALA A 38 19.50 4.87 21.78
N ASN A 39 19.33 5.13 23.08
CA ASN A 39 20.39 5.50 24.03
C ASN A 39 21.20 6.73 23.56
N ILE A 40 20.48 7.79 23.17
CA ILE A 40 21.04 9.11 22.84
C ILE A 40 20.20 10.23 23.46
N SER A 41 20.74 11.45 23.53
CA SER A 41 19.97 12.61 23.98
C SER A 41 18.98 13.06 22.91
N LEU A 42 17.89 13.72 23.32
CA LEU A 42 16.95 14.34 22.37
C LEU A 42 17.66 15.34 21.44
N SER A 43 18.60 16.12 21.97
CA SER A 43 19.41 17.05 21.16
C SER A 43 20.22 16.32 20.08
N ASN A 44 20.72 15.11 20.37
CA ASN A 44 21.46 14.33 19.39
C ASN A 44 20.56 13.79 18.27
N VAL A 45 19.26 13.50 18.52
CA VAL A 45 18.31 13.10 17.47
C VAL A 45 18.28 14.11 16.32
N TYR A 46 18.29 15.40 16.65
CA TYR A 46 18.26 16.49 15.67
C TYR A 46 19.53 16.58 14.79
N SER A 47 20.59 15.85 15.14
CA SER A 47 21.77 15.70 14.26
C SER A 47 21.56 14.65 13.16
N TYR A 48 20.47 13.86 13.23
CA TYR A 48 20.15 12.77 12.30
C TYR A 48 18.81 12.96 11.58
N ALA A 49 17.87 13.71 12.16
CA ALA A 49 16.57 14.00 11.56
C ALA A 49 16.05 15.35 12.05
N LYS A 50 15.50 16.16 11.14
CA LYS A 50 14.95 17.49 11.42
C LYS A 50 13.74 17.44 12.35
N ASP A 51 12.93 16.39 12.22
CA ASP A 51 11.69 16.19 12.95
C ASP A 51 11.29 14.71 13.00
N LYS A 52 10.15 14.44 13.64
CA LYS A 52 9.55 13.11 13.75
C LYS A 52 9.12 12.56 12.38
N ASP A 53 8.74 13.45 11.46
CA ASP A 53 8.24 13.09 10.14
C ASP A 53 9.35 12.57 9.22
N GLU A 54 10.56 13.13 9.31
CA GLU A 54 11.73 12.64 8.60
C GLU A 54 12.11 11.21 9.04
N LEU A 55 12.07 10.92 10.35
CA LEU A 55 12.30 9.55 10.84
C LEU A 55 11.26 8.57 10.28
N PHE A 56 9.99 8.97 10.28
CA PHE A 56 8.89 8.16 9.75
C PHE A 56 9.06 7.88 8.24
N ASN A 57 9.33 8.92 7.45
CA ASN A 57 9.58 8.79 6.01
C ASN A 57 10.79 7.90 5.71
N ARG A 58 11.87 8.01 6.48
CA ARG A 58 13.06 7.18 6.29
C ARG A 58 12.79 5.70 6.55
N ILE A 59 11.96 5.38 7.54
CA ILE A 59 11.54 4.00 7.82
C ILE A 59 10.68 3.46 6.66
N LEU A 60 9.84 4.29 6.06
CA LEU A 60 8.88 3.88 5.03
C LEU A 60 9.40 4.05 3.59
N LYS A 61 10.61 4.59 3.41
CA LYS A 61 11.16 4.97 2.10
C LYS A 61 11.15 3.84 1.09
N ASP A 62 11.52 2.62 1.50
CA ASP A 62 11.57 1.49 0.58
C ASP A 62 10.17 1.03 0.19
N VAL A 63 9.24 0.94 1.16
CA VAL A 63 7.87 0.51 0.85
C VAL A 63 7.10 1.53 0.03
N THR A 64 7.26 2.83 0.28
CA THR A 64 6.60 3.87 -0.54
C THR A 64 7.17 3.91 -1.94
N ARG A 65 8.50 3.80 -2.11
CA ARG A 65 9.13 3.70 -3.44
C ARG A 65 8.60 2.51 -4.22
N ASP A 66 8.51 1.35 -3.59
CA ASP A 66 8.12 0.12 -4.28
C ASP A 66 6.62 0.15 -4.65
N LEU A 67 5.75 0.69 -3.78
CA LEU A 67 4.34 0.92 -4.09
C LEU A 67 4.14 1.99 -5.18
N ASP A 68 4.91 3.08 -5.16
CA ASP A 68 4.86 4.13 -6.19
C ASP A 68 5.25 3.56 -7.57
N ARG A 69 6.20 2.62 -7.64
CA ARG A 69 6.55 1.92 -8.88
C ARG A 69 5.42 1.04 -9.41
N VAL A 70 4.68 0.39 -8.51
CA VAL A 70 3.50 -0.40 -8.89
C VAL A 70 2.41 0.52 -9.44
N GLU A 71 2.17 1.65 -8.80
CA GLU A 71 1.23 2.66 -9.27
C GLU A 71 1.63 3.21 -10.66
N GLU A 72 2.90 3.58 -10.83
CA GLU A 72 3.44 4.08 -12.10
C GLU A 72 3.35 3.03 -13.22
N TYR A 73 3.61 1.76 -12.91
CA TYR A 73 3.41 0.65 -13.84
C TYR A 73 1.95 0.60 -14.32
N PHE A 74 0.97 0.65 -13.42
CA PHE A 74 -0.44 0.59 -13.82
C PHE A 74 -0.94 1.85 -14.52
N LYS A 75 -0.45 3.05 -14.14
CA LYS A 75 -0.77 4.31 -14.84
C LYS A 75 -0.28 4.31 -16.29
N ASN A 76 0.90 3.73 -16.54
CA ASN A 76 1.48 3.65 -17.88
C ASN A 76 1.11 2.36 -18.62
N TYR A 77 0.42 1.42 -17.96
CA TYR A 77 0.01 0.17 -18.56
C TYR A 77 -1.04 0.44 -19.64
N GLN A 78 -0.62 0.36 -20.89
CA GLN A 78 -1.53 0.28 -22.03
C GLN A 78 -1.86 -1.18 -22.27
N PRO A 79 -3.13 -1.60 -22.17
CA PRO A 79 -3.51 -2.96 -22.53
C PRO A 79 -3.13 -3.19 -24.00
N LEU A 80 -2.19 -4.11 -24.25
CA LEU A 80 -1.80 -4.49 -25.62
C LEU A 80 -2.93 -5.23 -26.34
N THR A 81 -3.93 -5.69 -25.60
CA THR A 81 -5.14 -6.35 -26.11
C THR A 81 -6.33 -6.00 -25.23
N ILE A 82 -7.55 -6.22 -25.74
CA ILE A 82 -8.82 -6.15 -24.99
C ILE A 82 -8.91 -7.31 -23.97
N ASN A 83 -7.99 -8.28 -24.02
CA ASN A 83 -8.02 -9.41 -23.11
C ASN A 83 -7.62 -8.98 -21.70
N PHE A 84 -8.56 -9.20 -20.80
CA PHE A 84 -8.35 -9.20 -19.36
C PHE A 84 -7.26 -10.20 -19.02
N ASP A 85 -6.40 -9.87 -18.06
CA ASP A 85 -5.67 -10.90 -17.34
C ASP A 85 -6.67 -11.94 -16.84
N SER A 86 -6.41 -13.22 -17.07
CA SER A 86 -7.24 -14.29 -16.53
C SER A 86 -7.27 -14.20 -15.00
N LEU A 87 -8.31 -14.78 -14.38
CA LEU A 87 -8.39 -14.85 -12.93
C LEU A 87 -7.12 -15.45 -12.32
N ASP A 88 -6.54 -16.47 -12.95
CA ASP A 88 -5.29 -17.10 -12.50
C ASP A 88 -4.08 -16.16 -12.55
N ILE A 89 -3.97 -15.31 -13.58
CA ILE A 89 -2.91 -14.30 -13.66
C ILE A 89 -3.09 -13.26 -12.55
N GLN A 90 -4.33 -12.81 -12.29
CA GLN A 90 -4.60 -11.85 -11.22
C GLN A 90 -4.31 -12.44 -9.83
N LYS A 91 -4.73 -13.69 -9.58
CA LYS A 91 -4.40 -14.43 -8.35
C LYS A 91 -2.89 -14.62 -8.19
N SER A 92 -2.17 -14.92 -9.26
CA SER A 92 -0.70 -15.06 -9.24
C SER A 92 0.01 -13.75 -8.88
N ARG A 93 -0.44 -12.62 -9.44
CA ARG A 93 0.08 -11.29 -9.06
C ARG A 93 -0.25 -10.95 -7.62
N MET A 94 -1.46 -11.29 -7.18
CA MET A 94 -1.88 -11.05 -5.80
C MET A 94 -1.06 -11.85 -4.80
N LYS A 95 -0.68 -13.09 -5.13
CA LYS A 95 0.23 -13.88 -4.30
C LYS A 95 1.56 -13.15 -4.06
N LEU A 96 2.17 -12.58 -5.10
CA LEU A 96 3.40 -11.79 -4.95
C LEU A 96 3.20 -10.57 -4.03
N ALA A 97 2.04 -9.91 -4.10
CA ALA A 97 1.68 -8.80 -3.23
C ALA A 97 1.51 -9.25 -1.77
N VAL A 98 0.91 -10.42 -1.52
CA VAL A 98 0.80 -11.01 -0.18
C VAL A 98 2.16 -11.37 0.39
N GLU A 99 3.02 -12.04 -0.39
CA GLU A 99 4.39 -12.38 0.04
C GLU A 99 5.22 -11.12 0.36
N TYR A 100 5.09 -10.08 -0.46
CA TYR A 100 5.71 -8.78 -0.18
C TYR A 100 5.14 -8.15 1.10
N SER A 101 3.82 -8.26 1.30
CA SER A 101 3.15 -7.70 2.47
C SER A 101 3.58 -8.38 3.77
N ASP A 102 3.75 -9.70 3.74
CA ASP A 102 4.25 -10.47 4.89
C ASP A 102 5.67 -10.05 5.27
N ARG A 103 6.57 -9.92 4.28
CA ARG A 103 7.96 -9.46 4.50
C ARG A 103 8.07 -8.03 5.04
N ASN A 104 7.12 -7.15 4.69
CA ASN A 104 7.13 -5.73 5.04
C ASN A 104 5.98 -5.35 6.00
N ARG A 105 5.47 -6.31 6.77
CA ARG A 105 4.23 -6.19 7.55
C ARG A 105 4.20 -4.97 8.45
N ASN A 106 5.29 -4.71 9.17
CA ASN A 106 5.40 -3.59 10.09
C ASN A 106 5.34 -2.24 9.36
N GLU A 107 6.10 -2.08 8.29
CA GLU A 107 6.15 -0.88 7.46
C GLU A 107 4.79 -0.60 6.80
N LEU A 108 4.13 -1.62 6.28
CA LEU A 108 2.80 -1.48 5.67
C LEU A 108 1.73 -1.18 6.72
N ASN A 109 1.79 -1.78 7.91
CA ASN A 109 0.91 -1.42 9.01
C ASN A 109 1.13 0.04 9.45
N LEU A 110 2.39 0.48 9.51
CA LEU A 110 2.72 1.88 9.79
C LEU A 110 2.09 2.82 8.76
N LEU A 111 2.26 2.51 7.47
CA LEU A 111 1.78 3.32 6.37
C LEU A 111 0.24 3.37 6.28
N PHE A 112 -0.43 2.23 6.44
CA PHE A 112 -1.88 2.13 6.20
C PHE A 112 -2.75 2.39 7.43
N ASN A 113 -2.26 2.07 8.63
CA ASN A 113 -3.08 2.15 9.86
C ASN A 113 -2.60 3.20 10.85
N LEU A 114 -1.33 3.60 10.80
CA LEU A 114 -0.67 4.36 11.86
C LEU A 114 0.00 5.66 11.40
N SER A 115 -0.24 6.07 10.15
CA SER A 115 0.36 7.26 9.52
C SER A 115 -0.34 8.58 9.85
N LYS A 116 -1.51 8.56 10.50
CA LYS A 116 -2.31 9.76 10.78
C LYS A 116 -1.48 10.87 11.46
N GLY A 117 -1.54 12.07 10.89
CA GLY A 117 -0.79 13.26 11.32
C GLY A 117 0.65 13.35 10.79
N SER A 118 1.10 12.39 9.98
CA SER A 118 2.38 12.48 9.24
C SER A 118 2.16 13.03 7.83
N SER A 119 3.23 13.36 7.13
CA SER A 119 3.18 13.70 5.70
C SER A 119 2.71 12.55 4.79
N LEU A 120 2.63 11.32 5.31
CA LEU A 120 2.16 10.14 4.58
C LEU A 120 0.73 9.73 4.99
N GLU A 121 0.00 10.57 5.73
CA GLU A 121 -1.35 10.22 6.20
C GLU A 121 -2.36 9.97 5.09
N ASP A 122 -2.21 10.65 3.95
CA ASP A 122 -3.09 10.52 2.79
C ASP A 122 -2.64 9.43 1.80
N TYR A 123 -1.55 8.70 2.09
CA TYR A 123 -1.05 7.64 1.21
C TYR A 123 -2.09 6.54 0.91
N PRO A 124 -2.91 6.08 1.87
CA PRO A 124 -4.00 5.14 1.58
C PRO A 124 -5.01 5.69 0.56
N GLU A 125 -5.34 6.99 0.64
CA GLU A 125 -6.29 7.62 -0.28
C GLU A 125 -5.67 7.78 -1.68
N LYS A 126 -4.37 8.07 -1.78
CA LYS A 126 -3.62 8.05 -3.04
C LYS A 126 -3.76 6.70 -3.77
N ILE A 127 -3.68 5.57 -3.04
CA ILE A 127 -3.88 4.23 -3.62
C ILE A 127 -5.31 4.05 -4.13
N VAL A 128 -6.30 4.51 -3.36
CA VAL A 128 -7.73 4.45 -3.71
C VAL A 128 -8.01 5.23 -4.99
N GLU A 129 -7.47 6.44 -5.09
CA GLU A 129 -7.59 7.29 -6.27
C GLU A 129 -6.98 6.60 -7.50
N GLY A 130 -5.72 6.16 -7.40
CA GLY A 130 -5.03 5.48 -8.51
C GLY A 130 -5.75 4.21 -8.98
N TYR A 131 -6.25 3.38 -8.07
CA TYR A 131 -7.06 2.21 -8.44
C TYR A 131 -8.33 2.61 -9.18
N SER A 132 -9.04 3.64 -8.70
CA SER A 132 -10.30 4.07 -9.30
C SER A 132 -10.09 4.64 -10.71
N GLU A 133 -9.03 5.43 -10.90
CA GLU A 133 -8.65 5.99 -12.21
C GLU A 133 -8.29 4.89 -13.20
N ASN A 134 -7.53 3.87 -12.75
CA ASN A 134 -7.16 2.73 -13.58
C ASN A 134 -8.40 1.94 -14.04
N CYS A 135 -9.35 1.68 -13.13
CA CYS A 135 -10.60 0.99 -13.48
C CYS A 135 -11.42 1.76 -14.53
N ILE A 136 -11.57 3.08 -14.34
CA ILE A 136 -12.31 3.94 -15.28
C ILE A 136 -11.62 3.99 -16.63
N THR A 137 -10.29 4.16 -16.64
CA THR A 137 -9.48 4.22 -17.86
C THR A 137 -9.59 2.92 -18.65
N PHE A 138 -9.53 1.79 -17.95
CA PHE A 138 -9.67 0.49 -18.58
C PHE A 138 -11.06 0.25 -19.17
N LEU A 139 -12.14 0.64 -18.46
CA LEU A 139 -13.50 0.57 -19.02
C LEU A 139 -13.66 1.44 -20.28
N LYS A 140 -13.10 2.65 -20.29
CA LYS A 140 -13.10 3.52 -21.47
C LYS A 140 -12.37 2.85 -22.63
N TYR A 141 -11.20 2.28 -22.38
CA TYR A 141 -10.43 1.55 -23.39
C TYR A 141 -11.22 0.37 -23.98
N ILE A 142 -11.84 -0.48 -23.14
CA ILE A 142 -12.61 -1.63 -23.62
C ILE A 142 -13.79 -1.19 -24.47
N ARG A 143 -14.54 -0.16 -24.06
CA ARG A 143 -15.67 0.35 -24.84
C ARG A 143 -15.24 0.90 -26.19
N GLN A 144 -14.11 1.61 -26.25
CA GLN A 144 -13.58 2.13 -27.51
C GLN A 144 -13.16 1.02 -28.48
N ASN A 145 -12.68 -0.11 -27.96
CA ASN A 145 -12.14 -1.21 -28.75
C ASN A 145 -13.15 -2.37 -28.98
N ASN A 146 -14.30 -2.36 -28.30
CA ASN A 146 -15.39 -3.31 -28.51
C ASN A 146 -16.75 -2.61 -28.39
N GLN A 147 -17.29 -2.18 -29.53
CA GLN A 147 -18.56 -1.43 -29.61
C GLN A 147 -19.80 -2.29 -29.32
N GLU A 148 -19.68 -3.62 -29.28
CA GLU A 148 -20.79 -4.51 -28.93
C GLU A 148 -21.10 -4.50 -27.43
N LEU A 149 -20.12 -4.13 -26.60
CA LEU A 149 -20.28 -4.01 -25.16
C LEU A 149 -21.11 -2.79 -24.80
N LYS A 150 -22.34 -3.04 -24.35
CA LYS A 150 -23.28 -2.02 -23.89
C LYS A 150 -23.41 -2.06 -22.37
N PHE A 151 -22.71 -1.16 -21.69
CA PHE A 151 -22.80 -1.01 -20.24
C PHE A 151 -22.85 0.47 -19.83
N GLN A 152 -23.58 0.75 -18.74
CA GLN A 152 -23.56 2.05 -18.10
C GLN A 152 -22.21 2.26 -17.40
N GLU A 153 -21.59 3.44 -17.54
CA GLU A 153 -20.35 3.74 -16.82
C GLU A 153 -20.59 3.68 -15.31
N PRO A 154 -19.88 2.80 -14.57
CA PRO A 154 -19.87 2.85 -13.13
C PRO A 154 -19.26 4.18 -12.65
N SER A 155 -19.76 4.70 -11.54
CA SER A 155 -19.28 5.97 -11.01
C SER A 155 -17.87 5.84 -10.40
N GLN A 156 -17.10 6.93 -10.40
CA GLN A 156 -15.82 6.98 -9.70
C GLN A 156 -15.98 6.65 -8.22
N PHE A 157 -17.05 7.16 -7.59
CA PHE A 157 -17.38 6.87 -6.20
C PHE A 157 -17.52 5.36 -5.93
N PHE A 158 -18.10 4.60 -6.87
CA PHE A 158 -18.21 3.15 -6.74
C PHE A 158 -16.83 2.48 -6.73
N PHE A 159 -15.96 2.81 -7.69
CA PHE A 159 -14.61 2.21 -7.73
C PHE A 159 -13.75 2.63 -6.55
N GLN A 160 -13.86 3.87 -6.08
CA GLN A 160 -13.20 4.29 -4.83
C GLN A 160 -13.73 3.49 -3.63
N SER A 161 -15.02 3.19 -3.57
CA SER A 161 -15.61 2.37 -2.50
C SER A 161 -15.09 0.92 -2.53
N VAL A 162 -14.99 0.32 -3.71
CA VAL A 162 -14.37 -1.01 -3.90
C VAL A 162 -12.90 -0.99 -3.49
N ALA A 163 -12.15 0.04 -3.89
CA ALA A 163 -10.74 0.19 -3.52
C ALA A 163 -10.56 0.33 -2.01
N ARG A 164 -11.38 1.16 -1.35
CA ARG A 164 -11.35 1.35 0.11
C ARG A 164 -11.70 0.05 0.85
N PHE A 165 -12.68 -0.72 0.35
CA PHE A 165 -13.00 -2.04 0.90
C PHE A 165 -11.79 -2.97 0.82
N ALA A 166 -11.19 -3.11 -0.37
CA ALA A 166 -10.04 -3.99 -0.56
C ALA A 166 -8.83 -3.54 0.27
N LEU A 167 -8.49 -2.25 0.22
CA LEU A 167 -7.39 -1.67 0.99
C LEU A 167 -7.61 -1.84 2.50
N LYS A 168 -8.84 -1.69 2.98
CA LYS A 168 -9.15 -1.90 4.40
C LYS A 168 -8.92 -3.35 4.81
N ALA A 169 -9.32 -4.31 3.98
CA ALA A 169 -9.03 -5.73 4.23
C ALA A 169 -7.52 -6.00 4.26
N PHE A 170 -6.76 -5.48 3.29
CA PHE A 170 -5.28 -5.57 3.31
C PHE A 170 -4.66 -4.94 4.56
N ALA A 171 -5.11 -3.74 4.93
CA ALA A 171 -4.61 -3.02 6.09
C ALA A 171 -4.88 -3.79 7.40
N GLU A 172 -6.03 -4.45 7.53
CA GLU A 172 -6.31 -5.32 8.68
C GLU A 172 -5.49 -6.61 8.65
N MET A 173 -5.28 -7.23 7.48
CA MET A 173 -4.43 -8.42 7.33
C MET A 173 -2.98 -8.16 7.76
N VAL A 174 -2.39 -7.02 7.41
CA VAL A 174 -1.01 -6.69 7.83
C VAL A 174 -0.94 -6.26 9.30
N LYS A 175 -2.02 -5.72 9.86
CA LYS A 175 -2.08 -5.34 11.27
C LYS A 175 -2.19 -6.57 12.18
N GLN A 176 -2.96 -7.57 11.75
CA GLN A 176 -3.11 -8.83 12.45
C GLN A 176 -1.92 -9.74 12.10
N ASP A 177 -1.47 -10.57 13.04
CA ASP A 177 -0.38 -11.53 12.80
C ASP A 177 -0.92 -12.81 12.13
N LEU A 178 -1.62 -12.64 11.01
CA LEU A 178 -2.24 -13.75 10.28
C LEU A 178 -1.17 -14.59 9.57
N PRO A 179 -1.28 -15.93 9.60
CA PRO A 179 -0.45 -16.79 8.77
C PRO A 179 -0.57 -16.42 7.29
N ILE A 180 0.54 -16.51 6.54
CA ILE A 180 0.57 -16.13 5.12
C ILE A 180 -0.49 -16.88 4.28
N GLN A 181 -0.78 -18.14 4.61
CA GLN A 181 -1.81 -18.95 3.94
C GLN A 181 -3.22 -18.36 4.10
N GLU A 182 -3.51 -17.76 5.25
CA GLU A 182 -4.78 -17.11 5.53
C GLU A 182 -4.86 -15.77 4.78
N MET A 183 -3.77 -15.01 4.74
CA MET A 183 -3.69 -13.79 3.92
C MET A 183 -3.88 -14.10 2.43
N GLU A 184 -3.23 -15.15 1.91
CA GLU A 184 -3.39 -15.59 0.53
C GLU A 184 -4.85 -15.96 0.21
N LYS A 185 -5.51 -16.67 1.12
CA LYS A 185 -6.92 -17.04 0.97
C LYS A 185 -7.80 -15.78 0.87
N ILE A 186 -7.70 -14.85 1.82
CA ILE A 186 -8.48 -13.61 1.83
C ILE A 186 -8.20 -12.78 0.58
N ALA A 187 -6.92 -12.64 0.20
CA ALA A 187 -6.53 -11.88 -0.98
C ALA A 187 -7.10 -12.51 -2.27
N ASN A 188 -7.13 -13.83 -2.37
CA ASN A 188 -7.75 -14.54 -3.50
C ASN A 188 -9.27 -14.35 -3.55
N GLU A 189 -9.96 -14.37 -2.41
CA GLU A 189 -11.40 -14.08 -2.32
C GLU A 189 -11.72 -12.65 -2.81
N ILE A 190 -10.90 -11.66 -2.41
CA ILE A 190 -11.03 -10.27 -2.86
C ILE A 190 -10.80 -10.15 -4.37
N VAL A 191 -9.74 -10.78 -4.89
CA VAL A 191 -9.44 -10.78 -6.34
C VAL A 191 -10.59 -11.40 -7.11
N GLU A 192 -11.12 -12.52 -6.67
CA GLU A 192 -12.21 -13.22 -7.34
C GLU A 192 -13.51 -12.40 -7.34
N TYR A 193 -13.87 -11.82 -6.19
CA TYR A 193 -15.01 -10.92 -6.09
C TYR A 193 -14.87 -9.72 -7.05
N ASN A 194 -13.70 -9.07 -7.05
CA ASN A 194 -13.43 -7.91 -7.90
C ASN A 194 -13.38 -8.28 -9.38
N PHE A 195 -12.85 -9.44 -9.73
CA PHE A 195 -12.77 -9.95 -11.10
C PHE A 195 -14.16 -10.11 -11.71
N TYR A 196 -15.03 -10.89 -11.06
CA TYR A 196 -16.38 -11.11 -11.55
C TYR A 196 -17.26 -9.86 -11.43
N GLY A 197 -17.09 -9.07 -10.37
CA GLY A 197 -17.78 -7.79 -10.20
C GLY A 197 -17.47 -6.81 -11.34
N PHE A 198 -16.19 -6.66 -11.69
CA PHE A 198 -15.77 -5.79 -12.78
C PHE A 198 -16.30 -6.29 -14.14
N ARG A 199 -16.18 -7.59 -14.44
CA ARG A 199 -16.71 -8.17 -15.69
C ARG A 199 -18.22 -8.01 -15.80
N GLY A 200 -18.95 -8.19 -14.70
CA GLY A 200 -20.40 -7.97 -14.65
C GLY A 200 -20.80 -6.52 -14.93
N LEU A 201 -20.03 -5.54 -14.42
CA LEU A 201 -20.21 -4.12 -14.73
C LEU A 201 -19.89 -3.82 -16.20
N ALA A 202 -18.84 -4.43 -16.74
CA ALA A 202 -18.43 -4.27 -18.13
C ALA A 202 -19.29 -5.06 -19.13
N LYS A 203 -20.25 -5.88 -18.66
CA LYS A 203 -21.08 -6.79 -19.47
C LYS A 203 -20.26 -7.75 -20.32
N ILE A 204 -19.16 -8.24 -19.75
CA ILE A 204 -18.29 -9.22 -20.38
C ILE A 204 -18.70 -10.59 -19.88
N ASN A 205 -19.14 -11.44 -20.80
CA ASN A 205 -19.53 -12.81 -20.49
C ASN A 205 -18.32 -13.73 -20.58
N ASP A 206 -18.29 -14.73 -19.70
CA ASP A 206 -17.44 -15.90 -19.89
C ASP A 206 -18.16 -16.77 -20.94
N ASN A 207 -17.60 -16.86 -22.15
CA ASN A 207 -18.09 -17.79 -23.17
C ASN A 207 -17.87 -19.23 -22.74
#